data_AF-A0A7C4F5T4-F1
#
_entry.id   AF-A0A7C4F5T4-F1
#
_cell.length_a   1.000
_cell.length_b   1.000
_cell.length_c   1.000
_cell.angle_alpha   90.00
_cell.angle_beta   90.00
_cell.angle_gamma   90.00
#
_symmetry.space_group_name_H-M   'P 1'
#
loop_
_entity.id
_entity.type
_entity.pdbx_description
1 polymer ?
#
loop_
_entity_poly.entity_id
_entity_poly.type
_entity_poly.pdbx_seq_one_letter_code
_entity_poly.pdbx_strand_id
1 'polypeptide(L)' 'MLAFPAIAPSVEAQPIIEKAKLYRWGRKIPSICIYCAGGCGVLSTVIDDAIIEIEGDPDHPINEGAL' A
#
# COMPACT_ATOMS: atom_id res chain seq x y z
N MET A 1 -25.98 -7.90 16.76
CA MET A 1 -25.91 -6.56 16.13
C MET A 1 -24.46 -6.12 16.15
N LEU A 2 -23.65 -6.60 15.21
CA LEU A 2 -22.32 -6.03 14.97
C LEU A 2 -22.46 -5.27 13.66
N ALA A 3 -22.62 -3.95 13.77
CA ALA A 3 -22.52 -3.08 12.61
C ALA A 3 -21.07 -3.11 12.16
N PHE A 4 -20.81 -3.81 11.05
CA PHE A 4 -19.57 -3.58 10.31
C PHE A 4 -19.57 -2.10 9.92
N PRO A 5 -18.59 -1.29 10.37
CA PRO A 5 -18.51 0.09 9.92
C PRO A 5 -18.37 0.05 8.40
N ALA A 6 -19.14 0.92 7.74
CA ALA A 6 -19.11 1.07 6.31
C ALA A 6 -17.65 1.17 5.84
N ILE A 7 -17.22 0.17 5.08
CA ILE A 7 -15.99 0.24 4.29
C ILE A 7 -16.11 1.53 3.48
N ALA A 8 -15.23 2.49 3.76
CA ALA A 8 -15.14 3.74 3.05
C ALA A 8 -15.13 3.44 1.54
N PRO A 9 -15.79 4.29 0.72
CA PRO A 9 -15.96 4.03 -0.71
C PRO A 9 -14.59 3.71 -1.32
N SER A 10 -14.54 2.57 -2.00
CA SER A 10 -13.40 2.12 -2.79
C SER A 10 -12.85 3.31 -3.54
N VAL A 11 -11.59 3.68 -3.30
CA VAL A 11 -10.84 4.72 -4.03
C VAL A 11 -11.27 4.68 -5.50
N GLU A 12 -12.25 5.50 -5.87
CA GLU A 12 -12.96 5.33 -7.13
C GLU A 12 -11.98 5.69 -8.22
N ALA A 13 -11.39 4.67 -8.87
CA ALA A 13 -10.52 4.72 -10.05
C ALA A 13 -10.00 6.12 -10.37
N GLN A 14 -9.29 6.75 -9.42
CA GLN A 14 -8.88 8.13 -9.60
C GLN A 14 -7.85 8.17 -10.71
N PRO A 15 -7.85 9.20 -11.57
CA PRO A 15 -6.89 9.29 -12.66
C PRO A 15 -5.49 9.10 -12.07
N ILE A 16 -4.69 8.24 -12.70
CA ILE A 16 -3.33 7.86 -12.26
C ILE A 16 -2.47 9.07 -11.82
N ILE A 17 -2.70 10.24 -12.41
CA ILE A 17 -2.01 11.50 -12.10
C ILE A 17 -2.36 12.04 -10.71
N GLU A 18 -3.61 11.93 -10.27
CA GLU A 18 -4.05 12.40 -8.94
C GLU A 18 -3.60 11.42 -7.84
N LYS A 19 -3.72 10.11 -8.13
CA LYS A 19 -3.14 9.04 -7.31
C LYS A 19 -1.63 9.18 -7.12
N ALA A 20 -0.88 9.54 -8.17
CA ALA A 20 0.55 9.80 -8.09
C ALA A 20 0.91 11.06 -7.30
N LYS A 21 0.00 12.00 -7.06
CA LYS A 21 0.29 13.11 -6.13
C LYS A 21 0.18 12.66 -4.68
N LEU A 22 -0.74 11.73 -4.43
CA LEU A 22 -1.07 11.21 -3.11
C LEU A 22 0.02 10.29 -2.54
N TYR A 23 0.81 9.60 -3.39
CA TYR A 23 1.88 8.68 -2.93
C TYR A 23 2.85 9.32 -1.92
N ARG A 24 3.13 10.61 -2.06
CA ARG A 24 4.07 11.36 -1.18
C ARG A 24 3.50 11.71 0.19
N TRP A 25 2.19 11.69 0.33
CA TRP A 25 1.49 12.15 1.53
C TRP A 25 0.86 11.02 2.34
N GLY A 26 0.75 9.83 1.75
CA GLY A 26 0.22 8.66 2.44
C GLY A 26 1.16 8.09 3.49
N ARG A 27 0.57 7.48 4.52
CA ARG A 27 1.32 6.77 5.56
C ARG A 27 1.92 5.50 4.95
N LYS A 28 3.22 5.31 5.09
CA LYS A 28 3.92 4.08 4.68
C LYS A 28 3.84 3.04 5.80
N ILE A 29 3.34 1.86 5.47
CA ILE A 29 3.20 0.74 6.40
C ILE A 29 4.04 -0.43 5.85
N PRO A 30 5.09 -0.86 6.55
CA PRO A 30 5.88 -2.02 6.15
C PRO A 30 5.10 -3.31 6.31
N SER A 31 5.29 -4.23 5.37
CA SER A 31 4.69 -5.56 5.35
C SER A 31 5.61 -6.53 4.60
N ILE A 32 5.27 -7.82 4.64
CA ILE A 32 6.01 -8.88 3.95
C ILE A 32 5.10 -9.50 2.88
N CYS A 33 5.62 -9.65 1.67
CA CYS A 33 4.95 -10.35 0.58
C CYS A 33 4.93 -11.86 0.85
N ILE A 34 3.71 -12.42 0.93
CA ILE A 34 3.49 -13.86 1.20
C ILE A 34 3.30 -14.69 -0.08
N TYR A 35 3.61 -14.14 -1.24
CA TYR A 35 3.30 -14.78 -2.52
C TYR A 35 4.25 -15.94 -2.85
N CYS A 36 5.54 -15.77 -2.59
CA CYS A 36 6.56 -16.79 -2.79
C CYS A 36 7.44 -16.93 -1.55
N ALA A 37 8.29 -17.95 -1.54
CA ALA A 37 9.23 -18.21 -0.43
C ALA A 37 10.29 -17.11 -0.24
N GLY A 38 10.41 -16.18 -1.19
CA GLY A 38 11.35 -15.06 -1.11
C GLY A 38 11.00 -14.08 0.01
N GLY A 39 9.73 -13.88 0.36
CA GLY A 39 9.37 -13.02 1.49
C GLY A 39 9.85 -11.57 1.34
N CYS A 40 9.74 -10.98 0.14
CA CYS A 40 10.17 -9.61 -0.11
C CYS A 40 9.41 -8.61 0.78
N GLY A 41 10.10 -7.59 1.30
CA GLY A 41 9.48 -6.49 2.05
C GLY A 41 8.77 -5.51 1.15
N VAL A 42 7.59 -5.05 1.55
CA VAL A 42 6.82 -4.06 0.79
C VAL A 42 6.37 -2.93 1.70
N LEU A 43 6.28 -1.73 1.13
CA LEU A 43 5.71 -0.55 1.76
C LEU A 43 4.33 -0.30 1.15
N SER A 44 3.29 -0.47 1.97
CA SER A 44 1.92 -0.11 1.60
C SER A 44 1.67 1.36 1.94
N THR A 45 1.24 2.14 0.95
CA THR A 45 0.86 3.54 1.13
C THR A 45 -0.63 3.62 1.41
N VAL A 46 -0.99 4.12 2.61
CA VAL A 46 -2.38 4.21 3.08
C VAL A 46 -2.82 5.66 3.21
N ILE A 47 -3.99 5.96 2.66
CA ILE A 47 -4.69 7.24 2.75
C ILE A 47 -6.17 6.93 2.95
N ASP A 48 -6.81 7.62 3.90
CA ASP A 48 -8.24 7.44 4.21
C ASP A 48 -8.63 5.97 4.40
N ASP A 49 -7.77 5.24 5.12
CA ASP A 49 -7.89 3.79 5.40
C ASP A 49 -7.90 2.86 4.17
N ALA A 50 -7.55 3.38 2.99
CA ALA A 50 -7.38 2.62 1.76
C ALA A 50 -5.91 2.51 1.35
N ILE A 51 -5.52 1.32 0.89
CA ILE A 51 -4.21 1.11 0.26
C ILE A 51 -4.29 1.65 -1.16
N ILE A 52 -3.50 2.68 -1.44
CA ILE A 52 -3.42 3.26 -2.79
C ILE A 52 -2.28 2.64 -3.59
N GLU A 53 -1.16 2.28 -2.96
CA GLU A 53 0.04 1.82 -3.66
C GLU A 53 0.86 0.88 -2.78
N ILE A 54 1.59 -0.04 -3.43
CA ILE A 54 2.52 -0.98 -2.80
C ILE A 54 3.81 -0.93 -3.61
N GLU A 55 4.93 -0.65 -2.94
CA GLU A 55 6.27 -0.60 -3.53
C GLU A 55 7.23 -1.48 -2.74
N GLY A 56 8.41 -1.78 -3.30
CA GLY A 56 9.47 -2.45 -2.56
C GLY A 56 9.98 -1.62 -1.39
N ASP A 57 10.25 -2.28 -0.26
CA ASP A 57 10.91 -1.64 0.87
C ASP A 57 12.43 -1.53 0.60
N PRO A 58 13.00 -0.30 0.50
CA PRO A 58 14.43 -0.11 0.26
C PRO A 58 15.31 -0.65 1.40
N ASP A 59 14.78 -0.76 2.62
CA ASP A 59 15.52 -1.27 3.78
C ASP A 59 15.44 -2.81 3.88
N HIS A 60 14.62 -3.46 3.05
CA HIS A 60 14.45 -4.91 3.13
C HIS A 60 15.53 -5.66 2.31
N PRO A 61 16.29 -6.58 2.93
CA PRO A 61 17.52 -7.16 2.35
C PRO A 61 17.31 -8.09 1.15
N ILE A 62 16.07 -8.35 0.76
CA ILE A 62 15.74 -9.33 -0.28
C ILE A 62 15.48 -8.64 -1.62
N ASN A 63 14.85 -7.46 -1.59
CA ASN A 63 14.50 -6.72 -2.80
C ASN A 63 15.13 -5.33 -2.84
N GLU A 64 15.61 -4.76 -1.74
CA GLU A 64 16.29 -3.45 -1.71
C GLU A 64 15.48 -2.35 -2.43
N GLY A 65 14.15 -2.42 -2.35
CA GLY A 65 13.24 -1.46 -2.99
C GLY A 65 12.92 -1.72 -4.47
N ALA A 66 13.37 -2.82 -5.07
CA ALA A 66 13.24 -3.08 -6.51
C ALA A 66 11.89 -3.71 -6.95
N LEU A 67 10.82 -3.59 -6.16
CA LEU A 67 9.47 -4.08 -6.51
C LEU A 67 8.55 -2.97 -7.00
#